data_AF-A0A2V8V864-F1
#
_entry.id   AF-A0A2V8V864-F1
#
_cell.length_a   1.000
_cell.length_b   1.000
_cell.length_c   1.000
_cell.angle_alpha   90.00
_cell.angle_beta   90.00
_cell.angle_gamma   90.00
#
_symmetry.space_group_name_H-M   'P 1'
#
loop_
_entity.id
_entity.type
_entity.pdbx_description
1 polymer ?
#
loop_
_entity_poly.entity_id
_entity_poly.type
_entity_poly.pdbx_seq_one_letter_code
_entity_poly.pdbx_strand_id
1 'polypeptide(L)' 'MTGTGKLGQLVIQEPWPYVNHYSFHILDPDWGHLTIKMSGHPPFGTQVMLNGHEYVVCQAQKSGSEGFHNVDRWGLDGQA' A
#
# COMPACT_ATOMS: atom_id res chain seq x y z
N MET A 1 6.77 7.67 48.90
CA MET A 1 7.69 8.23 47.88
C MET A 1 9.02 7.51 48.01
N THR A 2 9.24 6.45 47.22
CA THR A 2 10.47 5.64 47.30
C THR A 2 11.46 6.22 46.29
N GLY A 3 12.35 7.07 46.78
CA GLY A 3 13.39 7.74 45.99
C GLY A 3 14.58 6.82 45.76
N THR A 4 14.68 6.22 44.58
CA THR A 4 15.91 5.49 44.20
C THR A 4 16.34 5.71 42.75
N GLY A 5 15.57 6.44 41.93
CA GLY A 5 16.01 6.86 40.59
C GLY A 5 16.50 5.73 39.68
N LYS A 6 16.15 4.47 40.00
CA LYS A 6 16.64 3.30 39.29
C LYS A 6 15.56 2.88 38.30
N LEU A 7 15.84 3.04 37.01
CA LEU A 7 15.03 2.44 35.96
C LEU A 7 14.99 0.93 36.21
N GLY A 8 13.78 0.34 36.15
CA GLY A 8 13.60 -1.11 36.29
C GLY A 8 14.43 -1.87 35.26
N GLN A 9 14.69 -3.16 35.51
CA GLN A 9 15.45 -3.99 34.60
C GLN A 9 14.79 -4.00 33.22
N LEU A 10 15.51 -3.48 32.22
CA LEU A 10 15.07 -3.51 30.82
C LEU A 10 15.14 -4.95 30.34
N VAL A 11 13.99 -5.62 30.31
CA VAL A 11 13.85 -6.92 29.67
C VAL A 11 13.70 -6.68 28.18
N ILE A 12 14.63 -7.20 27.38
CA ILE A 12 14.50 -7.21 25.93
C ILE A 12 13.31 -8.11 25.61
N GLN A 13 12.28 -7.55 24.98
CA GLN A 13 11.16 -8.37 24.52
C GLN A 13 11.61 -9.25 23.36
N GLU A 14 11.12 -10.48 23.33
CA GLU A 14 11.33 -11.36 22.18
C GLU A 14 10.75 -10.71 20.92
N PRO A 15 11.48 -10.73 19.80
CA PRO A 15 10.98 -10.19 18.55
C PRO A 15 9.70 -10.91 18.14
N TRP A 16 8.71 -10.17 17.68
CA TRP A 16 7.53 -10.76 17.05
C TRP A 16 7.96 -11.58 15.82
N PRO A 17 7.29 -12.72 15.53
CA PRO A 17 7.55 -13.48 14.33
C PRO A 17 7.34 -12.59 13.10
N TYR A 18 8.33 -12.57 12.20
CA TYR A 18 8.24 -11.83 10.95
C TYR A 18 7.24 -12.52 10.01
N VAL A 19 6.26 -11.74 9.54
CA VAL A 19 5.30 -12.19 8.52
C VAL A 19 5.60 -11.48 7.21
N ASN A 20 5.91 -12.27 6.18
CA ASN A 20 6.12 -11.75 4.84
C ASN A 20 4.79 -11.33 4.22
N HIS A 21 4.75 -10.12 3.68
CA HIS A 21 3.65 -9.64 2.86
C HIS A 21 4.12 -9.49 1.42
N TYR A 22 3.34 -10.03 0.49
CA TYR A 22 3.56 -9.91 -0.95
C TYR A 22 2.55 -8.92 -1.51
N SER A 23 3.03 -8.01 -2.34
CA SER A 23 2.22 -7.00 -3.03
C SER A 23 2.35 -7.22 -4.53
N PHE A 24 1.21 -7.46 -5.19
CA PHE A 24 1.10 -7.52 -6.63
C PHE A 24 0.51 -6.20 -7.12
N HIS A 25 1.22 -5.53 -8.02
CA HIS A 25 0.76 -4.31 -8.66
C HIS A 25 0.27 -4.65 -10.06
N ILE A 26 -0.99 -4.32 -10.34
CA ILE A 26 -1.65 -4.56 -11.62
C ILE A 26 -1.94 -3.20 -12.24
N LEU A 27 -1.46 -2.98 -13.47
CA LEU A 27 -1.79 -1.82 -14.28
C LEU A 27 -2.87 -2.25 -15.26
N ASP A 28 -4.12 -1.95 -14.93
CA ASP A 28 -5.27 -2.29 -15.77
C ASP A 28 -5.69 -1.06 -16.59
N PRO A 29 -5.87 -1.17 -17.92
CA PRO A 29 -6.23 -0.03 -18.76
C PRO A 29 -7.63 0.52 -18.44
N ASP A 30 -8.49 -0.32 -17.86
CA ASP A 30 -9.87 0.00 -17.57
C ASP A 30 -10.05 0.56 -16.16
N TRP A 31 -9.26 0.10 -15.19
CA TRP A 31 -9.43 0.43 -13.78
C TRP A 31 -8.30 1.28 -13.20
N GLY A 32 -7.16 1.37 -13.89
CA GLY A 32 -5.94 1.97 -13.37
C GLY A 32 -5.16 1.02 -12.46
N HIS A 33 -4.30 1.59 -11.62
CA HIS A 33 -3.43 0.86 -10.71
C HIS A 33 -4.22 0.20 -9.58
N LEU A 34 -4.09 -1.12 -9.50
CA LEU A 34 -4.62 -1.94 -8.43
C LEU A 34 -3.47 -2.64 -7.69
N THR A 35 -3.60 -2.78 -6.37
CA THR A 35 -2.67 -3.55 -5.55
C THR A 35 -3.38 -4.65 -4.78
N ILE A 36 -2.86 -5.87 -4.88
CA ILE A 36 -3.28 -7.01 -4.05
C ILE A 36 -2.15 -7.28 -3.06
N LYS A 37 -2.42 -7.13 -1.76
CA LYS A 37 -1.48 -7.42 -0.68
C LYS A 37 -1.96 -8.60 0.13
N MET A 38 -1.11 -9.60 0.33
CA MET A 38 -1.47 -10.80 1.10
C MET A 38 -0.28 -11.36 1.87
N SER A 39 -0.54 -12.23 2.83
CA SER A 39 0.47 -13.09 3.44
C SER A 39 0.00 -14.56 3.39
N GLY A 40 0.92 -15.50 3.58
CA GLY A 40 0.59 -16.92 3.74
C GLY A 40 0.25 -17.32 5.17
N HIS A 41 0.18 -16.37 6.12
CA HIS A 41 0.04 -16.65 7.55
C HIS A 41 -1.27 -16.06 8.10
N PRO A 42 -2.18 -16.89 8.68
CA PRO A 42 -3.35 -16.37 9.40
C PRO A 42 -2.93 -15.47 10.59
N PRO A 43 -3.69 -14.42 10.98
CA PRO A 43 -5.01 -14.00 10.51
C PRO A 43 -4.96 -12.98 9.34
N PHE A 44 -3.80 -12.79 8.71
CA PHE A 44 -3.61 -11.73 7.72
C PHE A 44 -4.20 -12.14 6.36
N GLY A 45 -5.45 -11.74 6.12
CA GLY A 45 -6.13 -11.96 4.85
C GLY A 45 -5.54 -11.18 3.67
N THR A 46 -6.19 -11.31 2.52
CA THR A 46 -5.84 -10.54 1.32
C THR A 46 -6.52 -9.17 1.36
N GLN A 47 -5.75 -8.12 1.15
CA GLN A 47 -6.21 -6.76 0.97
C GLN A 47 -6.14 -6.39 -0.51
N VAL A 48 -7.26 -5.92 -1.06
CA VAL A 48 -7.35 -5.41 -2.44
C VAL A 48 -7.56 -3.90 -2.37
N MET A 49 -6.72 -3.15 -3.08
CA MET A 49 -6.71 -1.69 -3.08
C MET A 49 -6.80 -1.19 -4.53
N LEU A 50 -7.78 -0.34 -4.81
CA LEU A 50 -7.94 0.35 -6.10
C LEU A 50 -7.50 1.80 -5.94
N ASN A 51 -6.65 2.29 -6.85
CA ASN A 51 -6.37 3.72 -6.91
C ASN A 51 -7.58 4.46 -7.49
N GLY A 52 -8.26 5.24 -6.63
CA GLY A 52 -9.45 5.99 -7.01
C GLY A 52 -9.19 7.12 -8.01
N HIS A 53 -8.02 7.76 -7.97
CA HIS A 53 -7.68 8.83 -8.92
C HIS A 53 -7.48 8.26 -10.31
N GLU A 54 -6.71 7.18 -10.44
CA GLU A 54 -6.50 6.52 -11.73
C GLU A 54 -7.81 5.94 -12.28
N TYR A 55 -8.63 5.34 -11.43
CA TYR A 55 -9.95 4.86 -11.82
C TYR A 55 -10.81 5.98 -12.42
N VAL A 56 -10.90 7.14 -11.76
CA VAL A 56 -11.68 8.28 -12.28
C VAL A 56 -11.14 8.78 -13.63
N VAL A 57 -9.82 8.81 -13.80
CA VAL A 57 -9.20 9.18 -15.08
C VAL A 57 -9.54 8.17 -16.18
N CYS A 58 -9.40 6.86 -15.92
CA CYS A 58 -9.79 5.81 -16.86
C CYS A 58 -11.28 5.92 -17.24
N GLN A 59 -12.15 6.16 -16.26
CA GLN A 59 -13.58 6.30 -16.51
C GLN A 59 -13.92 7.54 -17.33
N ALA A 60 -13.26 8.68 -17.07
CA ALA A 60 -13.43 9.90 -17.86
C ALA A 60 -12.96 9.71 -19.32
N GLN A 61 -11.82 9.04 -19.52
CA GLN A 61 -11.32 8.73 -20.86
C GLN A 61 -12.29 7.84 -21.64
N LYS A 62 -12.85 6.81 -20.99
CA LYS A 62 -13.86 5.94 -21.61
C LYS A 62 -15.14 6.66 -21.99
N SER A 63 -15.56 7.64 -21.20
CA SER A 63 -16.75 8.46 -21.49
C SER A 63 -16.48 9.59 -22.49
N GLY A 64 -15.27 9.69 -23.06
CA GLY A 64 -14.88 10.77 -23.96
C GLY A 64 -14.82 12.13 -23.27
N SER A 65 -14.63 12.15 -21.94
CA SER A 65 -14.54 13.34 -21.12
C SER A 65 -13.08 13.77 -21.01
N GLU A 66 -12.74 14.83 -21.74
CA GLU A 66 -11.42 15.45 -21.72
C GLU A 66 -11.18 16.22 -20.41
N GLY A 67 -9.94 16.25 -19.92
CA GLY A 67 -9.51 17.14 -18.81
C GLY A 67 -9.17 16.48 -17.48
N PHE A 68 -9.40 15.17 -17.33
CA PHE A 68 -8.92 14.41 -16.17
C PHE A 68 -7.53 13.82 -16.49
N HIS A 69 -6.52 14.23 -15.73
CA HIS A 69 -5.17 13.69 -15.85
C HIS A 69 -4.78 12.94 -14.57
N ASN A 70 -4.04 11.85 -14.73
CA ASN A 70 -3.49 11.10 -13.62
C ASN A 70 -2.39 11.92 -12.93
N VAL A 71 -2.54 12.16 -11.63
CA VAL A 71 -1.60 12.92 -10.78
C VAL A 71 -0.70 12.03 -9.91
N ASP A 72 -0.98 10.72 -9.88
CA ASP A 72 -0.31 9.76 -9.01
C ASP A 72 0.89 9.08 -9.69
N ARG A 73 0.99 9.21 -11.02
CA ARG A 73 2.13 8.74 -11.80
C ARG A 73 3.31 9.72 -11.69
N TRP A 74 4.05 9.64 -10.59
CA TRP A 74 5.38 10.25 -10.49
C TRP A 74 6.44 9.23 -10.91
N GLY A 75 6.99 9.37 -12.12
CA GLY A 75 8.29 8.78 -12.48
C GLY A 75 8.34 7.49 -13.31
N LEU A 76 7.35 7.20 -14.17
CA LEU A 76 7.49 6.14 -15.20
C LEU A 76 7.60 6.68 -16.64
N ASP A 77 7.58 8.00 -16.81
CA ASP A 77 7.60 8.65 -18.13
C ASP A 77 9.01 9.12 -18.55
N GLY A 78 10.07 8.47 -18.06
CA GLY A 78 11.44 8.87 -18.36
C GLY A 78 12.48 7.77 -18.17
N GLN A 79 13.08 7.35 -19.29
CA GLN A 79 14.19 6.41 -19.49
C GLN A 79 13.82 4.92 -19.62
N ALA A 80 13.49 4.55 -20.87
CA ALA A 80 13.93 3.33 -21.53
C ALA A 80 14.58 3.71 -22.86
#